data_AF-A0A9P0CS45-F1
#
_entry.id   AF-A0A9P0CS45-F1
#
_cell.length_a   1.000
_cell.length_b   1.000
_cell.length_c   1.000
_cell.angle_alpha   90.00
_cell.angle_beta   90.00
_cell.angle_gamma   90.00
#
_symmetry.space_group_name_H-M   'P 1'
#
loop_
_entity.id
_entity.type
_entity.pdbx_description
1 polymer ?
#
loop_
_entity_poly.entity_id
_entity_poly.type
_entity_poly.pdbx_seq_one_letter_code
_entity_poly.pdbx_strand_id
1 'polypeptide(L)'
;MYDLYVEYCLEKKIRPQSVSWYRHIFNYEYNLDFLKPESDRCDFCEEYKIALRENRMSEELELLNRQHILKKILMRREREQDEIISPSEGEEPFESSGSEYSPTEVVHGQVAYGDS
;
A
#
# COMPACT_ATOMS: atom_id res chain seq x y z
N MET A 1 30.25 6.75 5.18
CA MET A 1 30.41 5.54 4.33
C MET A 1 31.62 5.63 3.42
N TYR A 2 31.83 6.72 2.66
CA TYR A 2 33.05 6.85 1.83
C TYR A 2 34.34 6.85 2.65
N ASP A 3 34.38 7.54 3.80
CA ASP A 3 35.59 7.60 4.63
C ASP A 3 36.02 6.22 5.14
N LEU A 4 35.06 5.39 5.56
CA LEU A 4 35.28 3.98 5.92
C LEU A 4 35.79 3.14 4.74
N TYR A 5 35.32 3.43 3.52
CA TYR A 5 35.83 2.80 2.30
C TYR A 5 37.28 3.20 2.02
N VAL A 6 37.65 4.46 2.26
CA VAL A 6 39.02 4.94 2.10
C VAL A 6 39.95 4.29 3.13
N GLU A 7 39.53 4.20 4.39
CA GLU A 7 40.25 3.49 5.45
C GLU A 7 40.47 2.01 5.09
N TYR A 8 39.41 1.33 4.63
CA TYR A 8 39.51 -0.05 4.14
C TYR A 8 40.49 -0.21 2.97
N CYS A 9 40.43 0.70 1.99
CA CYS A 9 41.37 0.71 0.87
C CYS A 9 42.81 0.91 1.34
N LEU A 10 43.04 1.78 2.33
CA LEU A 10 44.36 2.02 2.91
C LEU A 10 44.91 0.77 3.61
N GLU A 11 44.10 0.10 4.44
CA GLU A 11 44.48 -1.15 5.11
C GLU A 11 44.85 -2.25 4.12
N LYS A 12 44.08 -2.36 3.02
CA LYS A 12 44.31 -3.35 1.97
C LYS A 12 45.37 -2.96 0.95
N LYS A 13 45.97 -1.76 1.08
CA LYS A 13 46.93 -1.18 0.13
C LYS A 13 46.38 -1.07 -1.29
N ILE A 14 45.09 -0.77 -1.42
CA ILE A 14 44.38 -0.54 -2.68
C ILE A 14 44.17 0.97 -2.84
N ARG A 15 44.31 1.48 -4.08
CA ARG A 15 44.01 2.89 -4.36
C ARG A 15 42.50 3.12 -4.37
N PRO A 16 41.95 4.03 -3.54
CA PRO A 16 40.52 4.31 -3.56
C PRO A 16 40.11 5.03 -4.85
N GLN A 17 38.90 4.76 -5.32
CA GLN A 17 38.29 5.46 -6.44
C GLN A 17 37.70 6.81 -6.00
N SER A 18 37.36 7.66 -6.99
CA SER A 18 36.79 8.98 -6.74
C SER A 18 35.47 8.88 -5.95
N VAL A 19 35.19 9.89 -5.13
CA VAL A 19 33.93 9.99 -4.35
C VAL A 19 32.72 9.85 -5.27
N SER A 20 32.77 10.48 -6.45
CA SER A 20 31.70 10.41 -7.44
C SER A 20 31.45 8.99 -7.91
N TRP A 21 32.52 8.25 -8.23
CA TRP A 21 32.41 6.88 -8.69
C TRP A 21 31.97 5.92 -7.58
N TYR A 22 32.50 6.10 -6.37
CA TYR A 22 32.04 5.35 -5.20
C TYR A 22 30.54 5.56 -4.95
N ARG A 23 30.05 6.80 -4.99
CA ARG A 23 28.62 7.09 -4.80
C ARG A 23 27.76 6.47 -5.90
N HIS A 24 28.25 6.48 -7.14
CA HIS A 24 27.56 5.83 -8.25
C HIS A 24 27.38 4.33 -8.00
N ILE A 25 28.48 3.63 -7.72
CA ILE A 25 28.45 2.19 -7.40
C ILE A 25 27.57 1.92 -6.18
N PHE A 26 27.79 2.66 -5.09
CA PHE A 26 27.08 2.43 -3.83
C PHE A 26 25.56 2.59 -3.97
N ASN A 27 25.11 3.62 -4.69
CA ASN A 27 23.69 3.91 -4.83
C ASN A 27 22.99 3.14 -5.96
N TYR A 28 23.71 2.75 -7.02
CA TYR A 28 23.07 2.19 -8.23
C TYR A 28 23.46 0.75 -8.53
N GLU A 29 24.62 0.29 -8.06
CA GLU A 29 25.10 -1.08 -8.29
C GLU A 29 25.06 -1.93 -7.01
N TYR A 30 25.11 -1.30 -5.84
CA TYR A 30 25.07 -1.94 -4.52
C TYR A 30 23.77 -1.68 -3.74
N ASN A 31 22.74 -1.15 -4.40
CA ASN A 31 21.37 -1.37 -3.98
C ASN A 31 21.07 -2.87 -4.12
N LEU A 32 21.57 -3.66 -3.18
CA LEU A 32 20.88 -4.86 -2.74
C LEU A 32 19.48 -4.35 -2.45
N ASP A 33 18.53 -4.66 -3.34
CA ASP A 33 17.14 -4.22 -3.23
C ASP A 33 16.81 -4.22 -1.74
N PHE A 34 16.60 -3.04 -1.16
CA PHE A 34 16.11 -2.95 0.19
C PHE A 34 14.71 -3.51 0.10
N LEU A 35 14.62 -4.84 0.14
CA LEU A 35 13.40 -5.59 0.06
C LEU A 35 12.55 -4.96 1.13
N LYS A 36 11.48 -4.30 0.68
CA LYS A 36 10.52 -3.74 1.60
C LYS A 36 10.20 -4.85 2.59
N PRO A 37 10.44 -4.67 3.89
CA PRO A 37 10.18 -5.71 4.87
C PRO A 37 8.78 -6.26 4.59
N GLU A 38 8.66 -7.59 4.49
CA GLU A 38 7.35 -8.19 4.37
C GLU A 38 6.51 -7.64 5.51
N SER A 39 5.28 -7.22 5.20
CA SER A 39 4.37 -6.70 6.23
C SER A 39 4.24 -7.73 7.35
N ASP A 40 4.23 -7.26 8.60
CA ASP A 40 4.05 -8.13 9.76
C ASP A 40 2.87 -9.07 9.53
N ARG A 41 3.15 -10.37 9.61
CA ARG A 41 2.13 -11.40 9.48
C ARG A 41 1.27 -11.36 10.73
N CYS A 42 -0.03 -11.38 10.53
CA CYS A 42 -0.99 -11.38 11.61
C CYS A 42 -1.30 -12.83 12.00
N ASP A 43 -1.05 -13.19 13.26
CA ASP A 43 -1.23 -14.56 13.77
C ASP A 43 -2.61 -15.14 13.43
N PHE A 44 -3.67 -14.39 13.71
CA PHE A 44 -5.04 -14.79 13.38
C PHE A 44 -5.25 -15.03 11.87
N CYS A 45 -4.67 -14.18 11.01
CA CYS A 45 -4.78 -14.38 9.56
C CYS A 45 -4.06 -15.64 9.10
N GLU A 46 -2.90 -15.95 9.69
CA GLU A 46 -2.16 -17.16 9.37
C GLU A 46 -2.87 -18.42 9.89
N GLU A 47 -3.41 -18.38 11.11
CA GLU A 47 -4.25 -19.45 11.66
C GLU A 47 -5.49 -19.72 10.80
N TYR A 48 -6.18 -18.66 10.35
CA TYR A 48 -7.31 -18.79 9.44
C TYR A 48 -6.90 -19.42 8.10
N LYS A 49 -5.78 -18.98 7.50
CA LYS A 49 -5.26 -19.57 6.26
C LYS A 49 -4.89 -21.04 6.42
N ILE A 50 -4.31 -21.42 7.56
CA ILE A 50 -3.98 -22.82 7.86
C ILE A 50 -5.27 -23.63 7.98
N ALA A 51 -6.25 -23.15 8.74
CA ALA A 51 -7.53 -23.84 8.92
C ALA A 51 -8.30 -23.97 7.59
N LEU A 52 -8.21 -22.97 6.70
CA LEU A 52 -8.75 -23.04 5.34
C LEU A 52 -8.05 -24.12 4.50
N ARG A 53 -6.72 -24.20 4.56
CA ARG A 53 -5.92 -25.19 3.84
C ARG A 53 -6.17 -26.61 4.33
N GLU A 54 -6.32 -26.79 5.63
CA GLU A 54 -6.56 -28.07 6.29
C GLU A 54 -8.04 -28.47 6.33
N ASN A 55 -8.91 -27.66 5.72
CA ASN A 55 -10.36 -27.87 5.70
C ASN A 55 -10.98 -28.01 7.11
N ARG A 56 -10.42 -27.29 8.09
CA ARG A 56 -10.90 -27.20 9.48
C ARG A 56 -11.73 -25.94 9.72
N MET A 57 -12.45 -25.51 8.68
CA MET A 57 -13.27 -24.30 8.74
C MET A 57 -14.54 -24.55 9.57
N SER A 58 -14.89 -23.56 10.38
CA SER A 58 -16.16 -23.49 11.09
C SER A 58 -16.84 -22.16 10.77
N GLU A 59 -18.17 -22.14 10.87
CA GLU A 59 -18.96 -20.92 10.65
C GLU A 59 -18.56 -19.80 11.64
N GLU A 60 -18.21 -20.17 12.86
CA GLU A 60 -17.68 -19.25 13.87
C GLU A 60 -16.36 -18.62 13.43
N LEU A 61 -15.43 -19.42 12.89
CA LEU A 61 -14.13 -18.94 12.42
C LEU A 61 -14.28 -18.03 11.19
N GLU A 62 -15.24 -18.30 10.31
CA GLU A 62 -15.58 -17.40 9.20
C GLU A 62 -16.18 -16.07 9.70
N LEU A 63 -17.06 -16.11 10.69
CA LEU A 63 -17.63 -14.90 11.30
C LEU A 63 -16.54 -14.05 11.95
N LEU A 64 -15.66 -14.66 12.74
CA LEU A 64 -14.52 -13.99 13.36
C LEU A 64 -13.59 -13.38 12.31
N ASN A 65 -13.34 -14.09 11.21
CA ASN A 65 -12.53 -13.56 10.12
C ASN A 65 -13.18 -12.35 9.45
N ARG A 66 -14.49 -12.40 9.16
CA ARG A 66 -15.23 -11.25 8.63
C ARG A 66 -15.11 -10.03 9.55
N GLN A 67 -15.32 -10.21 10.86
CA GLN A 67 -15.17 -9.13 11.84
C GLN A 67 -13.73 -8.59 11.89
N HIS A 68 -12.73 -9.46 11.85
CA HIS A 68 -11.32 -9.09 11.84
C HIS A 68 -10.97 -8.20 10.63
N ILE A 69 -11.42 -8.59 9.43
CA ILE A 69 -11.19 -7.82 8.20
C ILE A 69 -11.92 -6.48 8.25
N LEU A 70 -13.17 -6.43 8.72
CA LEU A 70 -13.92 -5.18 8.88
C LEU A 70 -13.20 -4.21 9.80
N LYS A 71 -12.73 -4.65 10.97
CA LYS A 71 -11.95 -3.81 11.90
C LYS A 71 -10.69 -3.27 11.24
N LYS A 72 -9.94 -4.10 10.51
CA LYS A 72 -8.75 -3.65 9.75
C LYS A 72 -9.06 -2.56 8.73
N ILE A 73 -10.18 -2.68 8.02
CA ILE A 73 -10.61 -1.69 7.03
C ILE A 73 -11.01 -0.38 7.72
N LEU A 74 -11.77 -0.45 8.82
CA LEU A 74 -12.19 0.73 9.58
C LEU A 74 -10.98 1.51 10.11
N MET A 75 -10.01 0.82 10.73
CA MET A 75 -8.79 1.46 11.23
C MET A 75 -7.97 2.14 10.11
N ARG A 76 -7.94 1.57 8.90
CA ARG A 76 -7.24 2.19 7.76
C ARG A 76 -7.95 3.45 7.30
N ARG A 77 -9.28 3.39 7.19
CA ARG A 77 -10.11 4.55 6.81
C ARG A 77 -10.04 5.67 7.82
N GLU A 78 -10.04 5.36 9.12
CA GLU A 78 -9.87 6.37 10.18
C GLU A 78 -8.51 7.07 10.06
N ARG A 79 -7.43 6.33 9.84
CA ARG A 79 -6.09 6.92 9.62
C ARG A 79 -6.03 7.77 8.36
N GLU A 80 -6.59 7.30 7.25
CA GLU A 80 -6.67 8.06 6.01
C GLU A 80 -7.48 9.36 6.22
N GLN A 81 -8.56 9.29 7.01
CA GLN A 81 -9.34 10.46 7.37
C GLN A 81 -8.57 11.44 8.27
N ASP A 82 -7.78 10.96 9.23
CA ASP A 82 -6.90 11.80 10.05
C ASP A 82 -5.79 12.47 9.21
N GLU A 83 -5.22 11.77 8.23
CA GLU A 83 -4.24 12.34 7.28
C GLU A 83 -4.85 13.44 6.40
N ILE A 84 -6.15 13.35 6.10
CA ILE A 84 -6.89 14.38 5.34
C ILE A 84 -7.32 15.54 6.25
N ILE A 85 -7.61 15.27 7.54
CA ILE A 85 -8.06 16.27 8.55
C ILE A 85 -6.88 16.92 9.28
N SER A 86 -5.64 16.73 8.86
CA SER A 86 -4.55 17.66 9.19
C SER A 86 -4.41 18.73 8.10
N PRO A 87 -5.33 19.73 7.96
CA PRO A 87 -5.02 20.89 7.16
C PRO A 87 -3.89 21.63 7.87
N SER A 88 -2.80 21.84 7.13
CA SER A 88 -1.98 23.02 7.34
C SER A 88 -2.92 24.21 7.48
N GLU A 89 -2.90 24.86 8.63
CA GLU A 89 -3.63 26.10 8.86
C GLU A 89 -3.33 27.07 7.71
N GLY A 90 -4.34 27.33 6.89
CA GLY A 90 -4.30 28.36 5.86
C GLY A 90 -4.48 27.83 4.44
N GLU A 91 -5.72 27.49 4.07
CA GLU A 91 -6.25 27.81 2.74
C GLU A 91 -7.78 27.85 2.81
N GLU A 92 -8.33 29.03 2.55
CA GLU A 92 -9.75 29.38 2.60
C GLU A 92 -10.60 28.51 1.64
N PRO A 93 -11.85 28.14 2.00
CA PRO A 93 -12.73 27.40 1.10
C PRO A 93 -13.14 28.27 -0.09
N PHE A 94 -12.74 27.89 -1.30
CA PHE A 94 -13.29 28.46 -2.52
C PHE A 94 -14.70 27.89 -2.77
N GLU A 95 -15.73 28.68 -2.43
CA GLU A 95 -17.08 28.46 -2.91
C GLU A 95 -17.11 28.58 -4.44
N SER A 96 -17.42 27.48 -5.13
CA SER A 96 -17.83 27.51 -6.53
C SER A 96 -19.19 26.84 -6.67
N SER A 97 -20.20 27.71 -6.63
CA SER A 97 -21.53 27.66 -7.27
C SER A 97 -21.91 26.38 -8.05
N GLY A 98 -23.13 25.93 -7.76
CA GLY A 98 -23.77 24.74 -8.30
C GLY A 98 -23.83 24.64 -9.83
N SER A 99 -23.84 23.39 -10.26
CA SER A 99 -24.45 22.95 -11.51
C SER A 99 -25.22 21.66 -11.18
N GLU A 100 -26.53 21.80 -11.09
CA GLU A 100 -27.50 20.72 -10.93
C GLU A 100 -27.34 19.69 -12.06
N TYR A 101 -27.24 18.40 -11.71
CA TYR A 101 -27.64 17.33 -12.62
C TYR A 101 -28.68 16.47 -11.91
N SER A 102 -29.93 16.67 -12.29
CA SER A 102 -31.08 15.87 -11.86
C SER A 102 -31.07 14.49 -12.54
N PRO A 103 -31.37 13.40 -11.82
CA PRO A 103 -31.51 12.07 -12.39
C PRO A 103 -32.96 11.86 -12.88
N THR A 104 -33.14 11.47 -14.16
CA THR A 104 -34.45 11.02 -14.66
C THR A 104 -34.42 9.54 -15.05
N GLU A 105 -35.07 8.77 -14.18
CA GLU A 105 -36.05 7.72 -14.43
C GLU A 105 -35.75 6.53 -15.37
N VAL A 106 -35.98 5.36 -14.76
CA VAL A 106 -36.04 4.01 -15.31
C VAL A 106 -37.33 3.83 -16.11
N VAL A 107 -37.27 3.31 -17.33
CA VAL A 107 -38.42 2.65 -17.98
C VAL A 107 -37.99 1.36 -18.68
N HIS A 108 -38.59 0.25 -18.25
CA HIS A 108 -38.58 -1.07 -18.87
C HIS A 108 -39.11 -1.04 -20.32
N GLY A 109 -38.56 -1.90 -21.19
CA GLY A 109 -39.22 -2.23 -22.46
C GLY A 109 -38.42 -3.20 -23.34
N GLN A 110 -38.87 -4.46 -23.39
CA GLN A 110 -38.45 -5.49 -24.35
C GLN A 110 -38.86 -5.12 -25.78
N VAL A 111 -38.03 -5.45 -26.78
CA VAL A 111 -38.41 -5.96 -28.13
C VAL A 111 -37.12 -6.42 -28.84
N ALA A 112 -36.91 -7.73 -29.03
CA ALA A 112 -37.26 -8.51 -30.23
C ALA A 112 -36.46 -8.11 -31.49
N TYR A 113 -35.36 -8.83 -31.77
CA TYR A 113 -34.72 -8.82 -33.09
C TYR A 113 -35.16 -10.06 -33.86
N GLY A 114 -35.90 -9.83 -34.94
CA GLY A 114 -36.21 -10.78 -35.99
C GLY A 114 -35.91 -10.16 -37.36
N ASP A 115 -35.44 -11.03 -38.25
CA ASP A 115 -35.41 -10.98 -39.72
C ASP A 115 -34.52 -9.95 -40.44
N SER A 116 -33.46 -10.45 -41.10
CA SER A 116 -33.47 -10.71 -42.56
C SER A 116 -32.25 -11.54 -42.99
#